data_AF-A0A2H2Z4K7-F1
#
_entry.id   AF-A0A2H2Z4K7-F1
#
_cell.length_a   1.000
_cell.length_b   1.000
_cell.length_c   1.000
_cell.angle_alpha   90.00
_cell.angle_beta   90.00
_cell.angle_gamma   90.00
#
_symmetry.space_group_name_H-M   'P 1'
#
loop_
_entity.id
_entity.type
_entity.pdbx_description
1 polymer ?
#
loop_
_entity_poly.entity_id
_entity_poly.type
_entity_poly.pdbx_seq_one_letter_code
_entity_poly.pdbx_strand_id
1 'polypeptide(L)'
;MEPKLHELDPKGDTLLILRNANAPFAVSAPSITGWQQNCLTLGLAAGKPEVRMRLSSRHLTLASAYFQKLTANEWKETTTEGDYSYVVNAEDWHEKALLIMMKIIHCKTADLSASMDLETVAQICALVDYYQCHKALKFFIQLWLPGIDRVSHTGRDLLLRLSVSCVFPDAPTFQRLTATLIKESEGRIDSLGLPIPQSVIGVFHLTQPRDANSHVS
;
A
#
# COMPACT_ATOMS: atom_id res chain seq x y z
N MET A 1 2.98 -21.11 -17.08
CA MET A 1 3.29 -21.31 -15.65
C MET A 1 1.97 -21.31 -14.91
N GLU A 2 1.75 -22.29 -14.04
CA GLU A 2 0.57 -22.25 -13.16
C GLU A 2 0.72 -21.07 -12.17
N PRO A 3 -0.35 -20.32 -11.89
CA PRO A 3 -0.31 -19.22 -10.94
C PRO A 3 -0.05 -19.74 -9.53
N LYS A 4 0.78 -19.03 -8.77
CA LYS A 4 1.13 -19.39 -7.39
C LYS A 4 -0.10 -19.27 -6.50
N LEU A 5 -0.49 -20.35 -5.81
CA LEU A 5 -1.60 -20.36 -4.86
C LEU A 5 -1.10 -20.37 -3.42
N HIS A 6 -1.54 -19.39 -2.62
CA HIS A 6 -1.36 -19.36 -1.17
C HIS A 6 -2.63 -19.83 -0.46
N GLU A 7 -2.56 -20.92 0.30
CA GLU A 7 -3.69 -21.43 1.06
C GLU A 7 -3.70 -20.91 2.52
N LEU A 8 -4.39 -19.79 2.75
CA LEU A 8 -4.52 -19.22 4.09
C LEU A 8 -5.69 -19.85 4.85
N ASP A 9 -6.77 -20.23 4.18
CA ASP A 9 -7.83 -21.06 4.76
C ASP A 9 -8.12 -22.25 3.83
N PRO A 10 -7.72 -23.48 4.16
CA PRO A 10 -8.01 -24.67 3.34
C PRO A 10 -9.52 -24.93 3.15
N LYS A 11 -10.38 -24.38 4.02
CA LYS A 11 -11.84 -24.42 3.88
C LYS A 11 -12.42 -23.07 3.47
N GLY A 12 -11.55 -22.16 3.04
CA GLY A 12 -11.91 -20.84 2.58
C GLY A 12 -12.81 -20.90 1.35
N ASP A 13 -13.78 -19.99 1.34
CA ASP A 13 -14.81 -19.82 0.32
C ASP A 13 -14.51 -18.65 -0.62
N THR A 14 -13.40 -17.94 -0.41
CA THR A 14 -13.04 -16.74 -1.16
C THR A 14 -11.70 -16.94 -1.86
N LEU A 15 -11.66 -16.71 -3.17
CA LEU A 15 -10.43 -16.63 -3.96
C LEU A 15 -10.08 -15.17 -4.22
N LEU A 16 -8.91 -14.73 -3.78
CA LEU A 16 -8.34 -13.46 -4.20
C LEU A 16 -7.34 -13.70 -5.33
N ILE A 17 -7.49 -12.95 -6.43
CA ILE A 17 -6.62 -12.98 -7.60
C ILE A 17 -5.88 -11.64 -7.66
N LEU A 18 -4.58 -11.66 -7.39
CA LEU A 18 -3.67 -10.53 -7.56
C LEU A 18 -3.04 -10.58 -8.95
N ARG A 19 -3.39 -9.62 -9.81
CA ARG A 19 -2.77 -9.40 -11.11
C ARG A 19 -1.65 -8.37 -11.00
N ASN A 20 -0.65 -8.50 -11.87
CA ASN A 20 0.51 -7.60 -11.90
C ASN A 20 1.19 -7.46 -10.52
N ALA A 21 1.39 -8.59 -9.85
CA ALA A 21 2.01 -8.59 -8.53
C ALA A 21 3.40 -7.93 -8.55
N ASN A 22 3.71 -7.16 -7.49
CA ASN A 22 4.99 -6.44 -7.32
C ASN A 22 5.21 -5.32 -8.35
N ALA A 23 4.15 -4.61 -8.72
CA ALA A 23 4.28 -3.37 -9.48
C ALA A 23 5.12 -2.33 -8.70
N PRO A 24 5.80 -1.39 -9.39
CA PRO A 24 6.64 -0.39 -8.73
C PRO A 24 5.86 0.46 -7.71
N PHE A 25 6.43 0.62 -6.51
CA PHE A 25 5.78 1.32 -5.39
C PHE A 25 6.49 2.62 -5.00
N ALA A 26 5.72 3.71 -4.94
CA ALA A 26 6.20 5.04 -4.54
C ALA A 26 7.46 5.48 -5.31
N VAL A 27 7.38 5.41 -6.64
CA VAL A 27 8.48 5.79 -7.56
C VAL A 27 8.20 7.18 -8.12
N SER A 28 9.17 8.08 -8.04
CA SER A 28 9.12 9.38 -8.72
C SER A 28 9.00 9.16 -10.22
N ALA A 29 8.20 9.98 -10.93
CA ALA A 29 8.10 9.91 -12.38
C ALA A 29 9.53 9.90 -12.99
N PRO A 30 9.88 8.92 -13.83
CA PRO A 30 11.23 8.84 -14.36
C PRO A 30 11.49 10.08 -15.22
N SER A 31 12.64 10.72 -15.04
CA SER A 31 13.25 11.51 -16.10
C SER A 31 13.63 10.53 -17.21
N ILE A 32 12.70 10.26 -18.12
CA ILE A 32 12.86 9.26 -19.17
C ILE A 32 14.08 9.62 -20.00
N THR A 33 15.18 8.90 -19.81
CA THR A 33 16.23 8.77 -20.83
C THR A 33 15.94 7.50 -21.61
N GLY A 34 16.08 7.56 -22.95
CA GLY A 34 15.52 6.59 -23.90
C GLY A 34 15.94 5.12 -23.74
N TRP A 35 16.83 4.80 -22.80
CA TRP A 35 17.32 3.45 -22.52
C TRP A 35 16.43 2.73 -21.49
N GLN A 36 15.72 3.47 -20.62
CA GLN A 36 14.71 2.91 -19.71
C GLN A 36 13.42 2.51 -20.45
N GLN A 37 13.12 3.17 -21.57
CA GLN A 37 12.00 2.80 -22.45
C GLN A 37 12.12 1.33 -22.89
N ASN A 38 13.34 0.89 -23.24
CA ASN A 38 13.60 -0.46 -23.72
C ASN A 38 13.45 -1.55 -22.64
N CYS A 39 13.79 -1.25 -21.38
CA CYS A 39 13.62 -2.18 -20.26
C CYS A 39 12.14 -2.39 -19.87
N LEU A 40 11.30 -1.37 -20.03
CA LEU A 40 9.85 -1.51 -19.83
C LEU A 40 9.21 -2.41 -20.90
N THR A 41 9.65 -2.30 -22.16
CA THR A 41 9.15 -3.14 -23.25
C THR A 41 9.55 -4.61 -23.17
N LEU A 42 10.73 -4.96 -22.61
CA LEU A 42 11.12 -6.37 -22.45
C LEU A 42 10.30 -7.10 -21.36
N GLY A 43 9.79 -6.37 -20.37
CA GLY A 43 8.94 -6.92 -19.30
C GLY A 43 7.50 -7.21 -19.71
N LEU A 44 6.99 -6.59 -20.79
CA LEU A 44 5.63 -6.82 -21.29
C LEU A 44 5.43 -8.19 -21.98
N ALA A 45 6.51 -8.91 -22.31
CA ALA A 45 6.44 -10.18 -23.04
C ALA A 45 6.36 -11.42 -22.12
N ALA A 46 6.67 -11.28 -20.82
CA ALA A 46 6.39 -12.30 -19.83
C ALA A 46 5.00 -12.04 -19.26
N GLY A 47 4.10 -13.05 -19.27
CA GLY A 47 2.75 -12.90 -18.72
C GLY A 47 2.78 -12.25 -17.33
N LYS A 48 1.90 -11.27 -17.08
CA LYS A 48 1.86 -10.53 -15.82
C LYS A 48 1.83 -11.53 -14.64
N PRO A 49 2.68 -11.36 -13.61
CA PRO A 49 2.71 -12.28 -12.48
C PRO A 49 1.34 -12.29 -11.78
N GLU A 50 0.69 -13.45 -11.81
CA GLU A 50 -0.59 -13.69 -11.14
C GLU A 50 -0.35 -14.52 -9.87
N VAL A 51 -0.89 -14.03 -8.76
CA VAL A 51 -0.86 -14.72 -7.46
C VAL A 51 -2.28 -14.92 -6.99
N ARG A 52 -2.58 -16.13 -6.54
CA ARG A 52 -3.89 -16.51 -6.01
C ARG A 52 -3.80 -16.75 -4.51
N MET A 53 -4.84 -16.39 -3.78
CA MET A 53 -4.94 -16.66 -2.34
C MET A 53 -6.29 -17.23 -2.00
N ARG A 54 -6.31 -18.38 -1.31
CA ARG A 54 -7.53 -18.95 -0.76
C ARG A 54 -7.77 -18.42 0.66
N LEU A 55 -8.88 -17.72 0.83
CA LEU A 55 -9.24 -16.91 1.99
C LEU A 55 -10.65 -17.26 2.48
N SER A 56 -10.98 -16.76 3.67
CA SER A 56 -12.27 -16.91 4.33
C SER A 56 -13.05 -15.60 4.30
N SER A 57 -14.23 -15.60 3.71
CA SER A 57 -15.15 -14.45 3.71
C SER A 57 -15.44 -13.96 5.14
N ARG A 58 -15.59 -14.87 6.09
CA ARG A 58 -15.86 -14.56 7.51
C ARG A 58 -14.72 -13.79 8.17
N HIS A 59 -13.48 -14.22 7.98
CA HIS A 59 -12.32 -13.48 8.50
C HIS A 59 -12.19 -12.11 7.84
N LEU A 60 -12.37 -12.05 6.51
CA LEU A 60 -12.28 -10.80 5.75
C LEU A 60 -13.32 -9.77 6.23
N THR A 61 -14.59 -10.15 6.26
CA THR A 61 -15.69 -9.28 6.69
C THR A 61 -15.60 -8.81 8.13
N LEU A 62 -15.10 -9.66 9.03
CA LEU A 62 -14.90 -9.29 10.42
C LEU A 62 -13.80 -8.23 10.58
N ALA A 63 -12.73 -8.34 9.79
CA ALA A 63 -11.55 -7.48 9.90
C ALA A 63 -11.63 -6.18 9.08
N SER A 64 -12.46 -6.14 8.04
CA SER A 64 -12.43 -5.10 7.00
C SER A 64 -13.82 -4.58 6.66
N ALA A 65 -14.00 -3.26 6.77
CA ALA A 65 -15.22 -2.59 6.33
C ALA A 65 -15.39 -2.62 4.80
N TYR A 66 -14.29 -2.66 4.03
CA TYR A 66 -14.32 -2.84 2.59
C TYR A 66 -14.96 -4.18 2.24
N PHE A 67 -14.44 -5.27 2.80
CA PHE A 67 -14.97 -6.60 2.51
C PHE A 67 -16.40 -6.73 3.02
N GLN A 68 -16.72 -6.22 4.23
CA GLN A 68 -18.09 -6.21 4.73
C GLN A 68 -19.07 -5.56 3.75
N LYS A 69 -18.75 -4.38 3.19
CA LYS A 69 -19.60 -3.70 2.20
C LYS A 69 -19.71 -4.48 0.88
N LEU A 70 -18.58 -5.04 0.42
CA LEU A 70 -18.52 -5.89 -0.77
C LEU A 70 -19.52 -7.07 -0.63
N THR A 71 -19.60 -7.66 0.56
CA THR A 71 -20.54 -8.76 0.86
C THR A 71 -22.00 -8.35 0.95
N ALA A 72 -22.27 -7.12 1.39
CA ALA A 72 -23.62 -6.63 1.63
C ALA A 72 -24.29 -6.11 0.35
N ASN A 73 -23.51 -5.52 -0.56
CA ASN A 73 -24.04 -4.71 -1.66
C ASN A 73 -23.83 -5.33 -3.05
N GLU A 74 -22.88 -6.26 -3.24
CA GLU A 74 -22.40 -6.66 -4.56
C GLU A 74 -22.16 -8.18 -4.75
N TRP A 75 -22.49 -9.02 -3.75
CA TRP A 75 -22.30 -10.47 -3.83
C TRP A 75 -23.50 -11.23 -4.41
N LYS A 76 -24.05 -10.73 -5.52
CA LYS A 76 -24.81 -11.57 -6.47
C LYS A 76 -23.86 -11.94 -7.60
N GLU A 77 -23.36 -13.18 -7.55
CA GLU A 77 -22.72 -13.87 -8.67
C GLU A 77 -21.40 -13.24 -9.15
N THR A 78 -20.36 -13.27 -8.31
CA THR A 78 -19.02 -13.41 -8.91
C THR A 78 -18.96 -14.82 -9.46
N THR A 79 -18.67 -14.97 -10.75
CA THR A 79 -18.55 -16.26 -11.44
C THR A 79 -17.81 -17.25 -10.55
N THR A 80 -18.49 -18.30 -10.10
CA THR A 80 -17.88 -19.35 -9.28
C THR A 80 -16.72 -19.95 -10.07
N GLU A 81 -15.50 -19.67 -9.64
CA GLU A 81 -14.31 -20.31 -10.19
C GLU A 81 -14.09 -21.60 -9.39
N GLY A 82 -14.59 -22.72 -9.90
CA GLY A 82 -14.53 -23.99 -9.19
C GLY A 82 -15.30 -23.98 -7.86
N ASP A 83 -14.62 -24.34 -6.77
CA ASP A 83 -15.23 -24.52 -5.43
C ASP A 83 -15.34 -23.22 -4.60
N TYR A 84 -15.02 -22.06 -5.18
CA TYR A 84 -15.06 -20.77 -4.47
C TYR A 84 -16.43 -20.10 -4.61
N SER A 85 -16.98 -19.68 -3.47
CA SER A 85 -18.22 -18.89 -3.41
C SER A 85 -18.00 -17.43 -3.81
N TYR A 86 -16.77 -16.91 -3.66
CA TYR A 86 -16.45 -15.50 -3.91
C TYR A 86 -15.12 -15.34 -4.63
N VAL A 87 -15.05 -14.42 -5.60
CA VAL A 87 -13.81 -14.06 -6.30
C VAL A 87 -13.52 -12.56 -6.14
N VAL A 88 -12.38 -12.21 -5.56
CA VAL A 88 -11.91 -10.83 -5.37
C VAL A 88 -10.74 -10.56 -6.31
N ASN A 89 -10.85 -9.53 -7.13
CA ASN A 89 -9.75 -9.09 -8.00
C ASN A 89 -8.96 -7.99 -7.32
N ALA A 90 -7.63 -8.11 -7.36
CA ALA A 90 -6.68 -7.12 -6.91
C ALA A 90 -5.63 -6.91 -8.01
N GLU A 91 -5.08 -5.71 -8.12
CA GLU A 91 -4.06 -5.40 -9.12
C GLU A 91 -2.97 -4.54 -8.49
N ASP A 92 -1.74 -4.64 -9.00
CA ASP A 92 -0.58 -3.78 -8.70
C ASP A 92 -0.04 -3.81 -7.27
N TRP A 93 -0.64 -4.61 -6.37
CA TRP A 93 -0.11 -4.76 -5.01
C TRP A 93 1.19 -5.58 -4.97
N HIS A 94 2.02 -5.26 -3.99
CA HIS A 94 3.18 -6.07 -3.66
C HIS A 94 2.74 -7.37 -2.97
N GLU A 95 3.16 -8.53 -3.51
CA GLU A 95 2.71 -9.85 -3.07
C GLU A 95 2.96 -10.07 -1.58
N LYS A 96 4.19 -9.77 -1.13
CA LYS A 96 4.60 -9.98 0.27
C LYS A 96 3.74 -9.16 1.24
N ALA A 97 3.45 -7.90 0.92
CA ALA A 97 2.68 -7.01 1.78
C ALA A 97 1.21 -7.47 1.86
N LEU A 98 0.61 -7.83 0.72
CA LEU A 98 -0.74 -8.37 0.67
C LEU A 98 -0.84 -9.68 1.45
N LEU A 99 0.12 -10.59 1.27
CA LEU A 99 0.15 -11.87 1.97
C LEU A 99 0.27 -11.69 3.48
N ILE A 100 1.09 -10.76 3.96
CA ILE A 100 1.21 -10.44 5.39
C ILE A 100 -0.12 -9.93 5.95
N MET A 101 -0.77 -8.98 5.26
CA MET A 101 -2.08 -8.47 5.69
C MET A 101 -3.12 -9.60 5.77
N MET A 102 -3.17 -10.46 4.75
CA MET A 102 -4.13 -11.57 4.72
C MET A 102 -3.82 -12.62 5.79
N LYS A 103 -2.53 -12.90 6.07
CA LYS A 103 -2.12 -13.76 7.18
C LYS A 103 -2.58 -13.22 8.53
N ILE A 104 -2.43 -11.91 8.78
CA ILE A 104 -2.91 -11.27 10.00
C ILE A 104 -4.44 -11.40 10.12
N ILE A 105 -5.18 -11.11 9.07
CA ILE A 105 -6.65 -11.25 9.05
C ILE A 105 -7.10 -12.68 9.34
N HIS A 106 -6.31 -13.67 8.92
CA HIS A 106 -6.60 -15.11 9.13
C HIS A 106 -5.92 -15.68 10.39
N CYS A 107 -5.41 -14.83 11.29
CA CYS A 107 -4.72 -15.25 12.51
C CYS A 107 -3.53 -16.21 12.28
N LYS A 108 -2.93 -16.17 11.08
CA LYS A 108 -1.75 -16.97 10.70
C LYS A 108 -0.48 -16.16 10.89
N THR A 109 -0.15 -15.88 12.15
CA THR A 109 0.91 -14.92 12.50
C THR A 109 2.16 -15.56 13.09
N ALA A 110 2.17 -16.88 13.29
CA ALA A 110 3.26 -17.60 13.95
C ALA A 110 4.61 -17.51 13.20
N ASP A 111 4.57 -17.30 11.89
CA ASP A 111 5.72 -17.20 11.00
C ASP A 111 6.06 -15.75 10.62
N LEU A 112 5.37 -14.76 11.21
CA LEU A 112 5.67 -13.36 10.95
C LEU A 112 6.88 -12.91 11.77
N SER A 113 7.77 -12.18 11.10
CA SER A 113 8.91 -11.54 11.76
C SER A 113 8.44 -10.47 12.75
N ALA A 114 9.17 -10.36 13.87
CA ALA A 114 8.99 -9.29 14.85
C ALA A 114 9.51 -7.93 14.36
N SER A 115 10.24 -7.89 13.24
CA SER A 115 10.74 -6.68 12.59
C SER A 115 10.43 -6.67 11.10
N MET A 116 10.31 -5.48 10.52
CA MET A 116 9.97 -5.26 9.12
C MET A 116 10.66 -4.00 8.60
N ASP A 117 11.04 -3.97 7.32
CA ASP A 117 11.58 -2.77 6.67
C ASP A 117 10.49 -1.72 6.41
N LEU A 118 10.91 -0.44 6.30
CA LEU A 118 10.02 0.71 6.12
C LEU A 118 9.12 0.57 4.88
N GLU A 119 9.67 0.07 3.78
CA GLU A 119 8.96 -0.06 2.52
C GLU A 119 7.82 -1.07 2.61
N THR A 120 8.09 -2.26 3.17
CA THR A 120 7.05 -3.26 3.43
C THR A 120 5.98 -2.71 4.37
N VAL A 121 6.35 -1.98 5.44
CA VAL A 121 5.38 -1.37 6.36
C VAL A 121 4.51 -0.33 5.66
N ALA A 122 5.09 0.51 4.79
CA ALA A 122 4.35 1.51 4.03
C ALA A 122 3.40 0.86 3.00
N GLN A 123 3.82 -0.20 2.32
CA GLN A 123 2.95 -0.99 1.44
C GLN A 123 1.78 -1.61 2.20
N ILE A 124 2.02 -2.16 3.40
CA ILE A 124 0.96 -2.67 4.27
C ILE A 124 0.03 -1.54 4.69
N CYS A 125 0.53 -0.34 5.00
CA CYS A 125 -0.33 0.80 5.33
C CYS A 125 -1.22 1.22 4.17
N ALA A 126 -0.71 1.23 2.93
CA ALA A 126 -1.53 1.49 1.74
C ALA A 126 -2.65 0.46 1.58
N LEU A 127 -2.36 -0.83 1.81
CA LEU A 127 -3.36 -1.90 1.82
C LEU A 127 -4.38 -1.72 2.96
N VAL A 128 -3.93 -1.36 4.16
CA VAL A 128 -4.80 -1.13 5.33
C VAL A 128 -5.80 -0.01 5.09
N ASP A 129 -5.33 1.08 4.48
CA ASP A 129 -6.18 2.22 4.13
C ASP A 129 -7.21 1.81 3.07
N TYR A 130 -6.74 1.20 1.98
CA TYR A 130 -7.59 0.74 0.87
C TYR A 130 -8.66 -0.27 1.33
N TYR A 131 -8.24 -1.36 1.97
CA TYR A 131 -9.13 -2.42 2.46
C TYR A 131 -9.78 -2.07 3.80
N GLN A 132 -9.58 -0.87 4.35
CA GLN A 132 -10.25 -0.39 5.56
C GLN A 132 -10.17 -1.37 6.75
N CYS A 133 -8.99 -1.93 7.02
CA CYS A 133 -8.76 -2.96 8.06
C CYS A 133 -7.85 -2.49 9.21
N HIS A 134 -7.79 -1.18 9.46
CA HIS A 134 -6.93 -0.53 10.46
C HIS A 134 -6.90 -1.21 11.83
N LYS A 135 -8.07 -1.58 12.36
CA LYS A 135 -8.17 -2.18 13.71
C LYS A 135 -7.44 -3.52 13.79
N ALA A 136 -7.52 -4.34 12.75
CA ALA A 136 -6.91 -5.67 12.72
C ALA A 136 -5.38 -5.60 12.66
N LEU A 137 -4.81 -4.58 12.01
CA LEU A 137 -3.37 -4.47 11.78
C LEU A 137 -2.65 -3.52 12.76
N LYS A 138 -3.38 -2.73 13.54
CA LYS A 138 -2.82 -1.71 14.44
C LYS A 138 -1.68 -2.24 15.32
N PHE A 139 -1.90 -3.39 15.96
CA PHE A 139 -0.90 -3.99 16.86
C PHE A 139 0.42 -4.30 16.13
N PHE A 140 0.34 -4.93 14.96
CA PHE A 140 1.51 -5.34 14.18
C PHE A 140 2.29 -4.13 13.64
N ILE A 141 1.60 -3.10 13.16
CA ILE A 141 2.26 -1.87 12.72
C ILE A 141 3.00 -1.21 13.88
N GLN A 142 2.36 -1.11 15.05
CA GLN A 142 3.00 -0.57 16.26
C GLN A 142 4.18 -1.42 16.74
N LEU A 143 4.14 -2.74 16.53
CA LEU A 143 5.25 -3.64 16.84
C LEU A 143 6.47 -3.40 15.94
N TRP A 144 6.27 -3.15 14.65
CA TRP A 144 7.37 -2.99 13.69
C TRP A 144 7.98 -1.60 13.66
N LEU A 145 7.19 -0.56 13.95
CA LEU A 145 7.62 0.85 13.91
C LEU A 145 8.93 1.15 14.67
N PRO A 146 9.16 0.64 15.91
CA PRO A 146 10.40 0.89 16.64
C PRO A 146 11.65 0.31 15.98
N GLY A 147 11.51 -0.79 15.23
CA GLY A 147 12.60 -1.49 14.57
C GLY A 147 12.99 -0.91 13.20
N ILE A 148 12.22 0.04 12.68
CA ILE A 148 12.54 0.74 11.43
C ILE A 148 13.70 1.69 11.70
N ASP A 149 14.85 1.39 11.09
CA ASP A 149 16.08 2.18 11.18
C ASP A 149 15.79 3.67 10.97
N ARG A 150 16.23 4.54 11.90
CA ARG A 150 16.04 5.99 11.84
C ARG A 150 17.08 6.70 10.97
N VAL A 151 18.04 5.97 10.41
CA VAL A 151 19.26 6.51 9.79
C VAL A 151 19.07 6.88 8.31
N SER A 152 18.02 6.41 7.63
CA SER A 152 17.80 6.78 6.22
C SER A 152 17.03 8.11 6.09
N HIS A 153 17.69 9.09 5.46
CA HIS A 153 17.26 10.48 5.29
C HIS A 153 16.96 10.83 3.83
N THR A 154 16.62 9.87 2.98
CA THR A 154 16.20 10.22 1.61
C THR A 154 14.80 10.85 1.62
N GLY A 155 14.51 11.73 0.66
CA GLY A 155 13.17 12.32 0.52
C GLY A 155 12.07 11.26 0.36
N ARG A 156 12.37 10.12 -0.29
CA ARG A 156 11.45 8.99 -0.40
C ARG A 156 11.14 8.36 0.95
N ASP A 157 12.15 8.13 1.79
CA ASP A 157 11.93 7.53 3.12
C ASP A 157 11.09 8.44 4.01
N LEU A 158 11.27 9.76 3.89
CA LEU A 158 10.41 10.72 4.58
C LEU A 158 8.95 10.61 4.14
N LEU A 159 8.68 10.45 2.83
CA LEU A 159 7.33 10.24 2.29
C LEU A 159 6.72 8.91 2.74
N LEU A 160 7.51 7.83 2.74
CA LEU A 160 7.05 6.53 3.25
C LEU A 160 6.68 6.64 4.74
N ARG A 161 7.53 7.25 5.56
CA ARG A 161 7.21 7.47 6.99
C ARG A 161 5.99 8.35 7.18
N LEU A 162 5.84 9.40 6.35
CA LEU A 162 4.69 10.29 6.39
C LEU A 162 3.42 9.49 6.10
N SER A 163 3.42 8.64 5.07
CA SER A 163 2.28 7.77 4.73
C SER A 163 1.89 6.84 5.88
N VAL A 164 2.87 6.21 6.53
CA VAL A 164 2.63 5.36 7.70
C VAL A 164 1.99 6.17 8.84
N SER A 165 2.50 7.38 9.09
CA SER A 165 1.94 8.28 10.11
C SER A 165 0.56 8.86 9.75
N CYS A 166 0.15 8.82 8.48
CA CYS A 166 -1.21 9.20 8.07
C CYS A 166 -2.21 8.08 8.39
N VAL A 167 -1.84 6.82 8.13
CA VAL A 167 -2.69 5.63 8.36
C VAL A 167 -2.75 5.26 9.84
N PHE A 168 -1.62 5.36 10.54
CA PHE A 168 -1.51 5.13 11.99
C PHE A 168 -0.92 6.36 12.68
N PRO A 169 -1.78 7.33 13.06
CA PRO A 169 -1.34 8.60 13.61
C PRO A 169 -0.46 8.48 14.85
N ASP A 170 0.73 9.09 14.74
CA ASP A 170 1.62 9.43 15.84
C ASP A 170 1.98 10.91 15.70
N ALA A 171 1.26 11.78 16.45
CA ALA A 171 1.29 13.22 16.23
C ALA A 171 2.71 13.85 16.27
N PRO A 172 3.60 13.49 17.22
CA PRO A 172 4.97 13.99 17.24
C PRO A 172 5.77 13.59 15.98
N THR A 173 5.59 12.36 15.50
CA THR A 173 6.28 11.89 14.29
C THR A 173 5.73 12.56 13.05
N PHE A 174 4.41 12.68 12.92
CA PHE A 174 3.76 13.38 11.80
C PHE A 174 4.24 14.84 11.69
N GLN A 175 4.24 15.59 12.80
CA GLN A 175 4.68 16.98 12.83
C GLN A 175 6.15 17.13 12.43
N ARG A 176 7.03 16.28 12.98
CA ARG A 176 8.46 16.30 12.65
C ARG A 176 8.70 16.00 11.17
N LEU A 177 8.04 14.97 10.63
CA LEU A 177 8.20 14.58 9.22
C LEU A 177 7.70 15.66 8.27
N THR A 178 6.53 16.24 8.54
CA THR A 178 5.97 17.32 7.74
C THR A 178 6.88 18.54 7.77
N ALA A 179 7.41 18.92 8.94
CA ALA A 179 8.34 20.04 9.06
C ALA A 179 9.67 19.82 8.31
N THR A 180 10.23 18.60 8.34
CA THR A 180 11.43 18.26 7.56
C THR A 180 11.16 18.32 6.06
N LEU A 181 10.06 17.71 5.60
CA LEU A 181 9.68 17.72 4.20
C LEU A 181 9.43 19.15 3.67
N ILE A 182 8.78 20.03 4.45
CA ILE A 182 8.58 21.45 4.08
C ILE A 182 9.93 22.16 3.90
N LYS A 183 10.92 21.86 4.75
CA LYS A 183 12.24 22.50 4.70
C LYS A 183 13.11 22.02 3.54
N GLU A 184 13.01 20.73 3.22
CA GLU A 184 13.84 20.06 2.21
C GLU A 184 13.20 20.07 0.81
N SER A 185 11.90 20.38 0.70
CA SER A 185 11.22 20.48 -0.58
C SER A 185 11.57 21.79 -1.30
N GLU A 186 12.33 21.72 -2.38
CA GLU A 186 12.53 22.84 -3.32
C GLU A 186 11.35 23.01 -4.31
N GLY A 187 10.28 22.21 -4.17
CA GLY A 187 9.19 22.17 -5.13
C GLY A 187 7.97 21.36 -4.68
N ARG A 188 7.15 20.96 -5.65
CA ARG A 188 5.87 20.28 -5.45
C ARG A 188 6.09 18.86 -4.91
N ILE A 189 5.45 18.50 -3.80
CA ILE A 189 5.45 17.11 -3.31
C ILE A 189 4.37 16.32 -4.04
N ASP A 190 4.80 15.33 -4.81
CA ASP A 190 3.91 14.29 -5.35
C ASP A 190 3.66 13.24 -4.26
N SER A 191 2.43 12.79 -4.09
CA SER A 191 2.09 11.73 -3.12
C SER A 191 2.61 10.36 -3.53
N LEU A 192 3.05 10.18 -4.78
CA LEU A 192 3.60 8.92 -5.31
C LEU A 192 2.65 7.72 -5.12
N GLY A 193 1.33 7.96 -5.09
CA GLY A 193 0.32 6.92 -4.84
C GLY A 193 0.22 6.45 -3.38
N LEU A 194 0.88 7.13 -2.43
CA LEU A 194 0.79 6.83 -1.00
C LEU A 194 -0.52 7.36 -0.39
N PRO A 195 -1.02 6.75 0.70
CA PRO A 195 -2.20 7.19 1.44
C PRO A 195 -1.91 8.46 2.27
N ILE A 196 -1.54 9.55 1.59
CA ILE A 196 -1.31 10.87 2.18
C ILE A 196 -2.53 11.74 1.86
N PRO A 197 -3.26 12.25 2.88
CA PRO A 197 -4.43 13.09 2.63
C PRO A 197 -4.09 14.35 1.83
N GLN A 198 -4.98 14.75 0.92
CA GLN A 198 -4.83 15.97 0.11
C GLN A 198 -4.67 17.23 0.95
N SER A 199 -5.26 17.27 2.15
CA SER A 199 -5.08 18.36 3.10
C SER A 199 -3.62 18.52 3.54
N VAL A 200 -2.85 17.43 3.60
CA VAL A 200 -1.42 17.44 3.94
C VAL A 200 -0.60 17.87 2.72
N ILE A 201 -0.93 17.36 1.53
CA ILE A 201 -0.28 17.76 0.26
C ILE A 201 -0.47 19.27 0.01
N GLY A 202 -1.67 19.79 0.25
CA GLY A 202 -2.00 21.21 0.06
C GLY A 202 -1.19 22.17 0.92
N VAL A 203 -0.75 21.75 2.12
CA VAL A 203 0.09 22.59 2.99
C VAL A 203 1.46 22.84 2.35
N PHE A 204 2.05 21.83 1.70
CA PHE A 204 3.32 21.99 0.98
C PHE A 204 3.20 22.93 -0.23
N HIS A 205 2.02 23.04 -0.85
CA HIS A 205 1.79 23.98 -1.95
C HIS A 205 1.64 25.44 -1.49
N LEU A 206 1.26 25.69 -0.23
CA LEU A 206 0.96 27.02 0.30
C LEU A 206 2.17 27.74 0.91
N THR A 207 3.26 27.03 1.17
CA THR A 207 4.50 27.59 1.75
C THR A 207 5.45 28.21 0.73
N GLN A 208 5.10 28.21 -0.55
CA GLN A 208 5.86 28.98 -1.55
C GLN A 208 5.52 30.47 -1.40
N PRO A 209 6.52 31.39 -1.42
CA PRO A 209 6.22 32.79 -1.62
C PRO A 209 5.47 32.90 -2.95
N ARG A 210 4.23 33.43 -2.92
CA ARG A 210 3.59 33.90 -4.14
C ARG A 210 4.59 34.81 -4.81
N ASP A 211 5.03 34.47 -6.01
CA ASP A 211 5.91 35.33 -6.80
C ASP A 211 5.30 36.74 -6.79
N ALA A 212 5.93 37.62 -6.00
CA ALA A 212 5.69 39.04 -6.03
C ALA A 212 6.38 39.54 -7.29
N ASN A 213 5.79 39.25 -8.44
CA ASN A 213 6.18 39.88 -9.69
C ASN A 213 4.96 40.15 -10.58
N SER A 214 4.25 41.20 -10.21
CA SER A 214 3.66 42.12 -11.19
C SER A 214 4.08 43.54 -10.80
N HIS A 215 5.37 43.81 -10.93
CA HIS A 215 5.84 45.19 -11.08
C HIS A 215 5.39 45.69 -12.46
N VAL A 216 4.51 46.69 -12.42
CA VAL A 216 4.66 47.98 -13.13
C VAL A 216 5.26 47.88 -14.54
N SER A 217 4.40 48.03 -15.54
CA SER A 217 4.46 49.13 -16.53
C SER A 217 3.11 49.24 -17.23
#